data_AF-A0A957GFL3-F1
#
_entry.id   AF-A0A957GFL3-F1
#
_cell.length_a   1.000
_cell.length_b   1.000
_cell.length_c   1.000
_cell.angle_alpha   90.00
_cell.angle_beta   90.00
_cell.angle_gamma   90.00
#
_symmetry.space_group_name_H-M   'P 1'
#
loop_
_entity.id
_entity.type
_entity.pdbx_description
1 polymer ?
#
loop_
_entity_poly.entity_id
_entity_poly.type
_entity_poly.pdbx_seq_one_letter_code
_entity_poly.pdbx_strand_id
1 'polypeptide(L)'
;MSEVEQDAIERARRFTAHPKDMWEVIFSYLEENPTEASEPIGKWLWGNAIHLRDSLYPEIEKSKENALAFHPTWVMWGYESQQRTEFNNRTYNYEFGTHGTGYILLTDKHCYIYVSAKTTELKPLYKKQGGFTKLLMATALGMLGERNKIEPTLENRHWKIPIQSIKTIKDVTSAHRQECIEVVTDIADLLIYPIEDTLKVTLQMYISGRIVPVSEKKGEILDTNKLSDNALTALKQLKSMLDLGLISEEDYDTKKADILGRL
;
A
#
# COMPACT_ATOMS: atom_id res chain seq x y z
N MET A 1 -8.54 -17.79 11.74
CA MET A 1 -7.87 -17.09 10.63
C MET A 1 -8.87 -17.04 9.50
N SER A 2 -9.26 -15.84 9.07
CA SER A 2 -10.24 -15.66 7.98
C SER A 2 -9.63 -16.05 6.62
N GLU A 3 -10.47 -16.27 5.61
CA GLU A 3 -10.02 -16.55 4.23
C GLU A 3 -9.16 -15.40 3.68
N VAL A 4 -9.56 -14.15 3.94
CA VAL A 4 -8.79 -12.95 3.55
C VAL A 4 -7.44 -12.87 4.26
N GLU A 5 -7.35 -13.26 5.54
CA GLU A 5 -6.07 -13.34 6.24
C GLU A 5 -5.14 -14.41 5.64
N GLN A 6 -5.70 -15.54 5.19
CA GLN A 6 -4.92 -16.58 4.52
C GLN A 6 -4.39 -16.10 3.17
N ASP A 7 -5.24 -15.46 2.35
CA ASP A 7 -4.82 -14.88 1.07
C ASP A 7 -3.73 -13.81 1.26
N ALA A 8 -3.89 -12.92 2.26
CA ALA A 8 -2.87 -11.92 2.59
C ALA A 8 -1.52 -12.57 2.97
N ILE A 9 -1.53 -13.62 3.80
CA ILE A 9 -0.31 -14.36 4.16
C ILE A 9 0.31 -15.05 2.93
N GLU A 10 -0.51 -15.70 2.10
CA GLU A 10 -0.04 -16.42 0.93
C GLU A 10 0.59 -15.47 -0.10
N ARG A 11 -0.06 -14.33 -0.38
CA ARG A 11 0.51 -13.26 -1.22
C ARG A 11 1.83 -12.75 -0.67
N ALA A 12 1.91 -12.47 0.64
CA ALA A 12 3.15 -12.00 1.25
C ALA A 12 4.28 -13.04 1.14
N ARG A 13 3.99 -14.32 1.36
CA ARG A 13 4.98 -15.40 1.16
C ARG A 13 5.43 -15.48 -0.29
N ARG A 14 4.48 -15.43 -1.22
CA ARG A 14 4.73 -15.50 -2.65
C ARG A 14 5.62 -14.35 -3.10
N PHE A 15 5.29 -13.11 -2.75
CA PHE A 15 6.08 -11.94 -3.14
C PHE A 15 7.43 -11.85 -2.43
N THR A 16 7.56 -12.40 -1.21
CA THR A 16 8.87 -12.51 -0.55
C THR A 16 9.77 -13.55 -1.23
N ALA A 17 9.21 -14.68 -1.66
CA ALA A 17 9.95 -15.76 -2.34
C ALA A 17 10.23 -15.46 -3.81
N HIS A 18 9.25 -14.87 -4.50
CA HIS A 18 9.25 -14.56 -5.93
C HIS A 18 8.75 -13.13 -6.15
N PRO A 19 9.58 -12.10 -5.88
CA PRO A 19 9.14 -10.71 -5.97
C PRO A 19 8.66 -10.29 -7.35
N LYS A 20 9.16 -10.94 -8.41
CA LYS A 20 8.77 -10.63 -9.80
C LYS A 20 7.31 -10.97 -10.10
N ASP A 21 6.72 -11.90 -9.35
CA ASP A 21 5.31 -12.29 -9.49
C ASP A 21 4.36 -11.09 -9.32
N MET A 22 4.78 -10.03 -8.62
CA MET A 22 3.98 -8.81 -8.46
C MET A 22 3.57 -8.16 -9.80
N TRP A 23 4.45 -8.20 -10.81
CA TRP A 23 4.16 -7.65 -12.13
C TRP A 23 4.02 -8.71 -13.22
N GLU A 24 4.68 -9.88 -13.08
CA GLU A 24 4.60 -10.95 -14.08
C GLU A 24 3.18 -11.49 -14.22
N VAL A 25 2.44 -11.65 -13.11
CA VAL A 25 1.03 -12.06 -13.15
C VAL A 25 0.17 -11.08 -13.95
N ILE A 26 0.46 -9.78 -13.85
CA ILE A 26 -0.26 -8.73 -14.58
C ILE A 26 0.07 -8.78 -16.07
N PHE A 27 1.34 -8.94 -16.41
CA PHE A 27 1.75 -9.06 -17.81
C PHE A 27 1.14 -10.31 -18.45
N SER A 28 1.24 -11.48 -17.82
CA SER A 28 0.66 -12.71 -18.34
C SER A 28 -0.86 -12.59 -18.51
N TYR A 29 -1.56 -12.03 -17.53
CA TYR A 29 -3.01 -11.80 -17.62
C TYR A 29 -3.38 -10.92 -18.83
N LEU A 30 -2.66 -9.81 -19.04
CA LEU A 30 -2.98 -8.88 -20.12
C LEU A 30 -2.56 -9.39 -21.50
N GLU A 31 -1.49 -10.20 -21.58
CA GLU A 31 -1.09 -10.89 -22.81
C GLU A 31 -2.11 -11.96 -23.21
N GLU A 32 -2.67 -12.69 -22.25
CA GLU A 32 -3.75 -13.66 -22.48
C GLU A 32 -5.10 -12.99 -22.79
N ASN A 33 -5.30 -11.74 -22.36
CA ASN A 33 -6.54 -10.98 -22.52
C ASN A 33 -6.32 -9.66 -23.30
N PRO A 34 -5.99 -9.71 -24.60
CA PRO A 34 -5.58 -8.54 -25.39
C PRO A 34 -6.67 -7.47 -25.51
N THR A 35 -7.95 -7.87 -25.47
CA THR A 35 -9.08 -6.93 -25.44
C THR A 35 -9.01 -6.06 -24.19
N GLU A 36 -8.79 -6.67 -23.02
CA GLU A 36 -8.66 -5.93 -21.76
C GLU A 36 -7.40 -5.09 -21.70
N ALA A 37 -6.29 -5.57 -22.27
CA ALA A 37 -5.05 -4.80 -22.38
C ALA A 37 -5.24 -3.48 -23.14
N SER A 38 -6.15 -3.46 -24.13
CA SER A 38 -6.46 -2.27 -24.93
C SER A 38 -7.36 -1.26 -24.21
N GLU A 39 -8.12 -1.71 -23.21
CA GLU A 39 -9.03 -0.91 -22.39
C GLU A 39 -8.27 -0.02 -21.39
N PRO A 40 -8.90 1.05 -20.86
CA PRO A 40 -8.27 1.91 -19.85
C PRO A 40 -7.80 1.16 -18.60
N ILE A 41 -8.49 0.08 -18.23
CA ILE A 41 -8.11 -0.76 -17.08
C ILE A 41 -6.81 -1.51 -17.35
N GLY A 42 -6.67 -2.17 -18.51
CA GLY A 42 -5.45 -2.88 -18.88
C GLY A 42 -4.26 -1.94 -19.05
N LYS A 43 -4.48 -0.77 -19.67
CA LYS A 43 -3.43 0.27 -19.79
C LYS A 43 -2.95 0.78 -18.43
N TRP A 44 -3.85 0.92 -17.47
CA TRP A 44 -3.52 1.30 -16.11
C TRP A 44 -2.70 0.22 -15.39
N LEU A 45 -3.19 -1.03 -15.41
CA LEU A 45 -2.49 -2.17 -14.82
C LEU A 45 -1.10 -2.37 -15.41
N TRP A 46 -0.99 -2.32 -16.74
CA TRP A 46 0.27 -2.43 -17.47
C TRP A 46 1.25 -1.31 -17.11
N GLY A 47 0.77 -0.06 -17.05
CA GLY A 47 1.59 1.10 -16.69
C GLY A 47 2.14 1.01 -15.26
N ASN A 48 1.32 0.56 -14.31
CA ASN A 48 1.75 0.31 -12.94
C ASN A 48 2.78 -0.81 -12.85
N ALA A 49 2.56 -1.93 -13.56
CA ALA A 49 3.47 -3.07 -13.59
C ALA A 49 4.85 -2.69 -14.18
N ILE A 50 4.88 -1.90 -15.26
CA ILE A 50 6.12 -1.34 -15.82
C ILE A 50 6.83 -0.45 -14.79
N HIS A 51 6.12 0.50 -14.18
CA HIS A 51 6.74 1.40 -13.22
C HIS A 51 7.30 0.64 -11.99
N LEU A 52 6.55 -0.36 -11.50
CA LEU A 52 7.02 -1.23 -10.43
C LEU A 52 8.32 -1.94 -10.82
N ARG A 53 8.35 -2.61 -11.98
CA ARG A 53 9.50 -3.39 -12.45
C ARG A 53 10.73 -2.51 -12.71
N ASP A 54 10.55 -1.40 -13.41
CA ASP A 54 11.65 -0.63 -13.98
C ASP A 54 12.14 0.49 -13.07
N SER A 55 11.28 0.99 -12.16
CA SER A 55 11.60 2.15 -11.30
C SER A 55 11.65 1.76 -9.83
N LEU A 56 10.58 1.20 -9.27
CA LEU A 56 10.48 1.01 -7.82
C LEU A 56 11.21 -0.25 -7.31
N TYR A 57 11.06 -1.39 -7.99
CA TYR A 57 11.65 -2.65 -7.54
C TYR A 57 13.18 -2.61 -7.40
N PRO A 58 13.95 -1.97 -8.32
CA PRO A 58 15.39 -1.79 -8.12
C PRO A 58 15.76 -1.08 -6.81
N GLU A 59 14.95 -0.13 -6.34
CA GLU A 59 15.16 0.55 -5.05
C GLU A 59 14.89 -0.38 -3.86
N ILE A 60 13.88 -1.24 -3.98
CA ILE A 60 13.49 -2.23 -2.96
C ILE A 60 14.55 -3.33 -2.84
N GLU A 61 15.05 -3.81 -3.98
CA GLU A 61 16.13 -4.79 -4.02
C GLU A 61 17.40 -4.22 -3.37
N LYS A 62 17.77 -2.97 -3.72
CA LYS A 62 18.93 -2.29 -3.13
C LYS A 62 18.79 -2.06 -1.62
N SER A 63 17.59 -1.77 -1.14
CA SER A 63 17.30 -1.55 0.28
C SER A 63 17.04 -2.84 1.09
N LYS A 64 17.09 -4.00 0.41
CA LYS A 64 16.84 -5.33 0.99
C LYS A 64 15.51 -5.37 1.75
N GLU A 65 14.47 -4.85 1.13
CA GLU A 65 13.10 -4.87 1.65
C GLU A 65 12.35 -6.07 1.09
N ASN A 66 11.49 -6.68 1.90
CA ASN A 66 10.65 -7.81 1.48
C ASN A 66 9.28 -7.29 1.05
N ALA A 67 8.90 -7.54 -0.20
CA ALA A 67 7.59 -7.17 -0.70
C ALA A 67 6.49 -8.06 -0.09
N LEU A 68 5.44 -7.43 0.43
CA LEU A 68 4.34 -8.09 1.12
C LEU A 68 3.05 -8.04 0.31
N ALA A 69 2.76 -6.92 -0.32
CA ALA A 69 1.52 -6.76 -1.07
C ALA A 69 1.62 -5.64 -2.11
N PHE A 70 1.02 -5.85 -3.28
CA PHE A 70 0.95 -4.90 -4.38
C PHE A 70 -0.51 -4.71 -4.81
N HIS A 71 -0.95 -3.46 -4.89
CA HIS A 71 -2.36 -3.10 -5.09
C HIS A 71 -2.52 -1.89 -6.00
N PRO A 72 -2.94 -2.07 -7.26
CA PRO A 72 -3.43 -0.98 -8.10
C PRO A 72 -4.64 -0.31 -7.44
N THR A 73 -4.58 1.00 -7.20
CA THR A 73 -5.61 1.70 -6.43
C THR A 73 -5.73 3.18 -6.84
N TRP A 74 -6.82 3.83 -6.40
CA TRP A 74 -6.91 5.28 -6.33
C TRP A 74 -6.55 5.76 -4.93
N VAL A 75 -5.82 6.87 -4.87
CA VAL A 75 -5.41 7.49 -3.61
C VAL A 75 -5.87 8.94 -3.61
N MET A 76 -6.44 9.39 -2.50
CA MET A 76 -6.77 10.79 -2.26
C MET A 76 -6.01 11.29 -1.03
N TRP A 77 -5.50 12.52 -1.12
CA TRP A 77 -4.75 13.18 -0.07
C TRP A 77 -5.20 14.64 0.08
N GLY A 78 -4.88 15.23 1.23
CA GLY A 78 -5.31 16.59 1.57
C GLY A 78 -6.84 16.73 1.64
N TYR A 79 -7.51 15.63 2.03
CA TYR A 79 -8.96 15.63 2.14
C TYR A 79 -9.40 16.45 3.35
N GLU A 80 -10.24 17.45 3.12
CA GLU A 80 -10.78 18.29 4.18
C GLU A 80 -12.26 18.59 3.91
N SER A 81 -13.07 18.54 4.97
CA SER A 81 -14.46 19.00 4.95
C SER A 81 -14.59 20.25 5.82
N GLN A 82 -15.03 21.36 5.24
CA GLN A 82 -15.16 22.64 5.94
C GLN A 82 -16.52 23.29 5.65
N GLN A 83 -17.16 23.85 6.67
CA GLN A 83 -18.30 24.74 6.47
C GLN A 83 -17.83 26.16 6.18
N ARG A 84 -18.29 26.75 5.07
CA ARG A 84 -18.01 28.15 4.74
C ARG A 84 -19.30 28.87 4.39
N THR A 85 -19.49 30.06 4.95
CA THR A 85 -20.59 30.96 4.59
C THR A 85 -20.17 31.80 3.39
N GLU A 86 -20.99 31.82 2.35
CA GLU A 86 -20.76 32.64 1.15
C GLU A 86 -21.84 33.73 0.99
N PHE A 87 -21.80 34.43 -0.15
CA PHE A 87 -22.78 35.42 -0.56
C PHE A 87 -24.22 34.95 -0.26
N ASN A 88 -25.02 35.84 0.34
CA ASN A 88 -26.37 35.63 0.87
C ASN A 88 -26.49 34.84 2.18
N ASN A 89 -25.45 34.84 3.03
CA ASN A 89 -25.45 34.18 4.35
C ASN A 89 -25.78 32.68 4.30
N ARG A 90 -25.52 32.05 3.15
CA ARG A 90 -25.75 30.62 2.98
C ARG A 90 -24.47 29.88 3.33
N THR A 91 -24.57 28.92 4.25
CA THR A 91 -23.47 28.02 4.60
C THR A 91 -23.44 26.85 3.64
N TYR A 92 -22.26 26.56 3.12
CA TYR A 92 -21.99 25.41 2.28
C TYR A 92 -20.97 24.50 2.95
N ASN A 93 -21.16 23.19 2.82
CA ASN A 93 -20.15 22.18 3.11
C ASN A 93 -19.22 22.09 1.90
N TYR A 94 -17.97 22.47 2.11
CA TYR A 94 -16.89 22.35 1.14
C TYR A 94 -16.10 21.08 1.37
N GLU A 95 -15.87 20.34 0.29
CA GLU A 95 -15.01 19.16 0.28
C GLU A 95 -13.82 19.44 -0.62
N PHE A 96 -12.62 19.42 -0.03
CA PHE A 96 -11.35 19.63 -0.72
C PHE A 96 -10.58 18.32 -0.78
N GLY A 97 -9.67 18.22 -1.76
CA GLY A 97 -8.75 17.10 -1.84
C GLY A 97 -8.11 17.02 -3.22
N THR A 98 -7.04 16.22 -3.31
CA THR A 98 -6.48 15.82 -4.60
C THR A 98 -6.51 14.31 -4.68
N HIS A 99 -6.98 13.79 -5.81
CA HIS A 99 -6.99 12.35 -6.04
C HIS A 99 -6.07 11.96 -7.19
N GLY A 100 -5.62 10.72 -7.21
CA GLY A 100 -4.92 10.15 -8.34
C GLY A 100 -5.00 8.65 -8.39
N THR A 101 -4.57 8.10 -9.51
CA THR A 101 -4.66 6.69 -9.85
C THR A 101 -3.26 6.12 -9.99
N GLY A 102 -3.01 4.98 -9.36
CA GLY A 102 -1.69 4.36 -9.39
C GLY A 102 -1.68 3.05 -8.61
N TYR A 103 -0.75 2.87 -7.69
CA TYR A 103 -0.66 1.67 -6.87
C TYR A 103 -0.05 1.94 -5.49
N ILE A 104 -0.30 1.00 -4.59
CA ILE A 104 0.37 0.86 -3.29
C ILE A 104 1.20 -0.42 -3.31
N LEU A 105 2.41 -0.33 -2.80
CA LEU A 105 3.26 -1.47 -2.55
C LEU A 105 3.70 -1.44 -1.09
N LEU A 106 3.37 -2.51 -0.37
CA LEU A 106 3.79 -2.71 1.00
C LEU A 106 5.03 -3.58 1.05
N THR A 107 6.00 -3.15 1.84
CA THR A 107 7.15 -3.94 2.25
C THR A 107 7.15 -4.11 3.77
N ASP A 108 8.11 -4.89 4.26
CA ASP A 108 8.40 -5.01 5.68
C ASP A 108 8.89 -3.71 6.35
N LYS A 109 9.30 -2.70 5.56
CA LYS A 109 9.83 -1.41 6.06
C LYS A 109 9.04 -0.18 5.61
N HIS A 110 8.39 -0.22 4.46
CA HIS A 110 7.73 0.95 3.88
C HIS A 110 6.41 0.61 3.19
N CYS A 111 5.52 1.60 3.16
CA CYS A 111 4.41 1.71 2.24
C CYS A 111 4.82 2.68 1.13
N TYR A 112 5.04 2.15 -0.07
CA TYR A 112 5.28 2.94 -1.27
C TYR A 112 3.96 3.23 -1.96
N ILE A 113 3.74 4.49 -2.31
CA ILE A 113 2.55 4.92 -3.02
C ILE A 113 3.00 5.67 -4.25
N TYR A 114 2.62 5.16 -5.41
CA TYR A 114 2.86 5.82 -6.68
C TYR A 114 1.54 6.21 -7.30
N VAL A 115 1.48 7.44 -7.80
CA VAL A 115 0.35 7.99 -8.54
C VAL A 115 0.88 8.62 -9.82
N SER A 116 0.25 8.32 -10.96
CA SER A 116 0.60 8.97 -12.23
C SER A 116 -0.52 9.88 -12.74
N ALA A 117 -0.14 11.05 -13.24
CA ALA A 117 -1.06 11.96 -13.92
C ALA A 117 -1.71 11.29 -15.14
N LYS A 118 -0.92 10.51 -15.90
CA LYS A 118 -1.39 9.82 -17.11
C LYS A 118 -2.43 8.74 -16.77
N THR A 119 -2.18 7.91 -15.77
CA THR A 119 -3.16 6.90 -15.32
C THR A 119 -4.38 7.56 -14.68
N THR A 120 -4.19 8.67 -13.96
CA THR A 120 -5.30 9.47 -13.40
C THR A 120 -6.19 10.02 -14.48
N GLU A 121 -5.64 10.50 -15.60
CA GLU A 121 -6.43 10.96 -16.73
C GLU A 121 -7.19 9.83 -17.42
N LEU A 122 -6.53 8.68 -17.63
CA LEU A 122 -7.14 7.51 -18.27
C LEU A 122 -8.25 6.89 -17.42
N LYS A 123 -8.09 6.91 -16.09
CA LYS A 123 -8.97 6.23 -15.15
C LYS A 123 -9.11 7.06 -13.86
N PRO A 124 -9.79 8.21 -13.89
CA PRO A 124 -9.95 9.05 -12.72
C PRO A 124 -10.88 8.40 -11.70
N LEU A 125 -10.67 8.70 -10.41
CA LEU A 125 -11.56 8.25 -9.33
C LEU A 125 -13.00 8.75 -9.57
N TYR A 126 -13.13 10.03 -9.93
CA TYR A 126 -14.39 10.63 -10.33
C TYR A 126 -14.40 10.89 -11.83
N LYS A 127 -15.41 10.37 -12.54
CA LYS A 127 -15.54 10.61 -13.98
C LYS A 127 -15.57 12.13 -14.25
N LYS A 128 -14.70 12.61 -15.16
CA LYS A 128 -14.76 13.99 -15.66
C LYS A 128 -16.16 14.21 -16.25
N GLN A 129 -16.96 15.02 -15.57
CA GLN A 129 -18.26 15.44 -16.09
C GLN A 129 -18.02 16.49 -17.18
N GLY A 130 -18.64 16.31 -18.35
CA GLY A 130 -18.59 17.30 -19.43
C GLY A 130 -19.18 18.64 -19.00
N GLY A 131 -18.87 19.73 -19.73
CA GLY A 131 -19.15 21.11 -19.29
C GLY A 131 -20.59 21.38 -18.83
N PHE A 132 -21.59 20.88 -19.57
CA PHE A 132 -22.99 21.03 -19.18
C PHE A 132 -23.37 20.21 -17.95
N THR A 133 -22.94 18.94 -17.87
CA THR A 133 -23.19 18.05 -16.72
C THR A 133 -22.50 18.56 -15.46
N LYS A 134 -21.26 19.05 -15.58
CA LYS A 134 -20.49 19.66 -14.49
C LYS A 134 -21.20 20.90 -13.94
N LEU A 135 -21.74 21.74 -14.82
CA LEU A 135 -22.54 22.91 -14.42
C LEU A 135 -23.82 22.49 -13.69
N LEU A 136 -24.53 21.48 -14.20
CA LEU A 136 -25.78 20.98 -13.65
C LEU A 136 -25.57 20.36 -12.25
N MET A 137 -24.52 19.55 -12.09
CA MET A 137 -24.14 18.99 -10.79
C MET A 137 -23.63 20.03 -9.82
N ALA A 138 -22.80 20.98 -10.26
CA ALA A 138 -22.36 22.08 -9.39
C ALA A 138 -23.53 22.95 -8.91
N THR A 139 -24.57 23.10 -9.76
CA THR A 139 -25.81 23.80 -9.40
C THR A 139 -26.63 22.96 -8.41
N ALA A 140 -26.82 21.68 -8.67
CA ALA A 140 -27.56 20.77 -7.79
C ALA A 140 -26.90 20.66 -6.39
N LEU A 141 -25.59 20.45 -6.34
CA LEU A 141 -24.82 20.47 -5.09
C LEU A 141 -24.96 21.83 -4.38
N GLY A 142 -24.86 22.94 -5.11
CA GLY A 142 -25.11 24.28 -4.56
C GLY A 142 -26.53 24.43 -3.98
N MET A 143 -27.54 23.82 -4.58
CA MET A 143 -28.90 23.80 -4.02
C MET A 143 -29.00 22.94 -2.75
N LEU A 144 -28.18 21.90 -2.62
CA LEU A 144 -28.08 21.05 -1.43
C LEU A 144 -27.19 21.66 -0.32
N GLY A 145 -26.53 22.79 -0.59
CA GLY A 145 -25.57 23.37 0.35
C GLY A 145 -24.21 22.67 0.34
N GLU A 146 -23.87 21.99 -0.75
CA GLU A 146 -22.61 21.26 -0.94
C GLU A 146 -21.78 21.87 -2.07
N ARG A 147 -20.46 21.84 -1.91
CA ARG A 147 -19.49 22.32 -2.89
C ARG A 147 -18.30 21.37 -2.94
N ASN A 148 -18.13 20.71 -4.08
CA ASN A 148 -17.01 19.82 -4.31
C ASN A 148 -15.85 20.56 -5.00
N LYS A 149 -14.68 20.54 -4.36
CA LYS A 149 -13.39 21.11 -4.81
C LYS A 149 -12.30 20.04 -4.88
N ILE A 150 -12.68 18.76 -4.95
CA ILE A 150 -11.74 17.66 -5.17
C ILE A 150 -11.31 17.66 -6.64
N GLU A 151 -10.00 17.60 -6.88
CA GLU A 151 -9.42 17.65 -8.21
C GLU A 151 -8.48 16.47 -8.50
N PRO A 152 -8.38 16.01 -9.77
CA PRO A 152 -7.37 15.03 -10.15
C PRO A 152 -5.97 15.66 -10.09
N THR A 153 -4.96 14.87 -9.70
CA THR A 153 -3.57 15.30 -9.87
C THR A 153 -3.21 15.44 -11.34
N LEU A 154 -2.42 16.47 -11.63
CA LEU A 154 -1.84 16.73 -12.95
C LEU A 154 -0.35 16.34 -13.01
N GLU A 155 0.21 15.89 -11.89
CA GLU A 155 1.61 15.52 -11.76
C GLU A 155 1.74 14.09 -11.23
N ASN A 156 2.85 13.44 -11.58
CA ASN A 156 3.24 12.19 -10.93
C ASN A 156 3.64 12.46 -9.48
N ARG A 157 3.24 11.58 -8.58
CA ARG A 157 3.56 11.67 -7.15
C ARG A 157 4.06 10.32 -6.65
N HIS A 158 5.04 10.38 -5.76
CA HIS A 158 5.61 9.21 -5.11
C HIS A 158 5.78 9.51 -3.62
N TRP A 159 5.27 8.62 -2.77
CA TRP A 159 5.48 8.65 -1.34
C TRP A 159 6.17 7.37 -0.90
N LYS A 160 7.19 7.52 -0.07
CA LYS A 160 7.84 6.44 0.67
C LYS A 160 7.53 6.65 2.15
N ILE A 161 6.53 5.94 2.66
CA ILE A 161 6.03 6.11 4.02
C ILE A 161 6.62 4.99 4.87
N PRO A 162 7.36 5.28 5.95
CA PRO A 162 7.81 4.24 6.87
C PRO A 162 6.59 3.54 7.46
N ILE A 163 6.55 2.21 7.37
CA ILE A 163 5.35 1.44 7.74
C ILE A 163 5.02 1.59 9.24
N GLN A 164 6.04 1.81 10.08
CA GLN A 164 5.91 2.12 11.52
C GLN A 164 5.26 3.48 11.81
N SER A 165 5.19 4.38 10.82
CA SER A 165 4.51 5.67 10.96
C SER A 165 2.99 5.58 10.77
N ILE A 166 2.48 4.42 10.33
CA ILE A 166 1.03 4.19 10.18
C ILE A 166 0.41 4.05 11.57
N LYS A 167 -0.45 5.00 11.94
CA LYS A 167 -1.08 5.07 13.26
C LYS A 167 -2.40 4.32 13.31
N THR A 168 -3.25 4.58 12.33
CA THR A 168 -4.60 4.02 12.30
C THR A 168 -5.06 3.73 10.88
N ILE A 169 -5.88 2.69 10.77
CA ILE A 169 -6.55 2.27 9.54
C ILE A 169 -8.03 2.18 9.86
N LYS A 170 -8.87 2.94 9.15
CA LYS A 170 -10.30 2.99 9.41
C LYS A 170 -11.10 2.83 8.13
N ASP A 171 -12.22 2.13 8.23
CA ASP A 171 -13.23 2.20 7.19
C ASP A 171 -13.94 3.54 7.32
N VAL A 172 -13.93 4.31 6.24
CA VAL A 172 -14.64 5.57 6.17
C VAL A 172 -15.46 5.62 4.90
N THR A 173 -16.62 6.26 5.01
CA THR A 173 -17.42 6.61 3.85
C THR A 173 -17.03 8.03 3.44
N SER A 174 -16.44 8.17 2.27
CA SER A 174 -16.09 9.49 1.73
C SER A 174 -17.33 10.33 1.46
N ALA A 175 -17.13 11.64 1.33
CA ALA A 175 -18.00 12.63 0.69
C ALA A 175 -19.01 12.06 -0.33
N HIS A 176 -18.49 11.31 -1.31
CA HIS A 176 -19.24 10.74 -2.42
C HIS A 176 -19.98 9.44 -2.09
N ARG A 177 -20.13 9.11 -0.81
CA ARG A 177 -20.70 7.87 -0.30
C ARG A 177 -20.00 6.62 -0.80
N GLN A 178 -18.73 6.76 -1.19
CA GLN A 178 -17.88 5.64 -1.57
C GLN A 178 -17.12 5.18 -0.33
N GLU A 179 -17.20 3.88 -0.06
CA GLU A 179 -16.41 3.22 0.97
C GLU A 179 -14.93 3.25 0.58
N CYS A 180 -14.08 3.58 1.55
CA CYS A 180 -12.65 3.65 1.39
C CYS A 180 -11.95 3.39 2.71
N ILE A 181 -10.63 3.19 2.64
CA ILE A 181 -9.79 3.02 3.81
C ILE A 181 -9.06 4.32 4.05
N GLU A 182 -9.21 4.89 5.25
CA GLU A 182 -8.38 5.98 5.74
C GLU A 182 -7.12 5.40 6.39
N VAL A 183 -5.95 5.78 5.86
CA VAL A 183 -4.64 5.44 6.41
C VAL A 183 -4.02 6.73 6.96
N VAL A 184 -4.00 6.83 8.28
CA VAL A 184 -3.43 7.97 9.03
C VAL A 184 -1.98 7.66 9.33
N THR A 185 -1.08 8.56 8.94
CA THR A 185 0.37 8.42 9.14
C THR A 185 0.96 9.62 9.87
N ASP A 186 2.25 9.62 10.19
CA ASP A 186 2.93 10.82 10.70
C ASP A 186 3.05 11.94 9.65
N ILE A 187 2.95 11.60 8.36
CA ILE A 187 3.32 12.49 7.25
C ILE A 187 2.08 12.97 6.49
N ALA A 188 1.09 12.10 6.33
CA ALA A 188 -0.13 12.38 5.58
C ALA A 188 -1.28 11.46 5.98
N ASP A 189 -2.50 11.97 5.82
CA ASP A 189 -3.72 11.19 5.87
C ASP A 189 -4.18 10.91 4.44
N LEU A 190 -4.40 9.64 4.15
CA LEU A 190 -4.67 9.14 2.80
C LEU A 190 -5.95 8.34 2.78
N LEU A 191 -6.81 8.60 1.79
CA LEU A 191 -7.97 7.75 1.49
C LEU A 191 -7.66 6.85 0.29
N ILE A 192 -7.89 5.55 0.43
CA ILE A 192 -7.54 4.52 -0.56
C ILE A 192 -8.82 3.85 -1.09
N TYR A 193 -8.94 3.75 -2.42
CA TYR A 193 -10.11 3.18 -3.12
C TYR A 193 -9.72 2.15 -4.19
N PRO A 194 -10.55 1.12 -4.47
CA PRO A 194 -11.64 0.67 -3.63
C PRO A 194 -11.07 0.01 -2.36
N ILE A 195 -11.94 -0.34 -1.41
CA ILE A 195 -11.52 -1.20 -0.29
C ILE A 195 -11.12 -2.55 -0.87
N GLU A 196 -9.81 -2.84 -0.88
CA GLU A 196 -9.34 -4.20 -1.08
C GLU A 196 -9.07 -4.80 0.30
N ASP A 197 -9.88 -5.81 0.67
CA ASP A 197 -9.82 -6.41 2.00
C ASP A 197 -8.44 -7.00 2.32
N THR A 198 -7.75 -7.52 1.32
CA THR A 198 -6.39 -8.07 1.44
C THR A 198 -5.37 -7.00 1.79
N LEU A 199 -5.44 -5.80 1.17
CA LEU A 199 -4.58 -4.66 1.51
C LEU A 199 -4.82 -4.22 2.95
N LYS A 200 -6.09 -4.05 3.33
CA LYS A 200 -6.50 -3.66 4.68
C LYS A 200 -5.99 -4.65 5.72
N VAL A 201 -6.24 -5.95 5.49
CA VAL A 201 -5.81 -7.03 6.37
C VAL A 201 -4.29 -7.08 6.47
N THR A 202 -3.57 -6.93 5.36
CA THR A 202 -2.09 -6.89 5.36
C THR A 202 -1.57 -5.74 6.23
N LEU A 203 -2.12 -4.54 6.09
CA LEU A 203 -1.74 -3.39 6.91
C LEU A 203 -2.09 -3.61 8.40
N GLN A 204 -3.27 -4.17 8.71
CA GLN A 204 -3.66 -4.49 10.08
C GLN A 204 -2.79 -5.60 10.69
N MET A 205 -2.40 -6.59 9.90
CA MET A 205 -1.45 -7.62 10.29
C MET A 205 -0.06 -7.05 10.56
N TYR A 206 0.35 -6.02 9.83
CA TYR A 206 1.58 -5.28 10.11
C TYR A 206 1.51 -4.57 11.46
N ILE A 207 0.49 -3.73 11.68
CA ILE A 207 0.33 -2.97 12.94
C ILE A 207 0.27 -3.91 14.16
N SER A 208 -0.33 -5.09 14.01
CA SER A 208 -0.41 -6.10 15.07
C SER A 208 0.83 -6.99 15.19
N GLY A 209 1.87 -6.81 14.36
CA GLY A 209 3.09 -7.61 14.36
C GLY A 209 2.93 -9.04 13.81
N ARG A 210 1.75 -9.39 13.28
CA ARG A 210 1.43 -10.74 12.79
C ARG A 210 2.04 -11.08 11.43
N ILE A 211 2.47 -10.06 10.67
CA ILE A 211 3.08 -10.26 9.34
C ILE A 211 4.60 -10.53 9.40
N VAL A 212 5.26 -10.20 10.52
CA VAL A 212 6.71 -10.34 10.70
C VAL A 212 7.23 -11.78 10.48
N PRO A 213 6.54 -12.85 10.95
CA PRO A 213 6.96 -14.24 10.67
C PRO A 213 6.83 -14.65 9.20
N VAL A 214 6.14 -13.85 8.38
CA VAL A 214 5.85 -14.11 6.96
C VAL A 214 6.85 -13.38 6.06
N SER A 215 7.38 -12.24 6.52
CA SER A 215 8.37 -11.43 5.80
C SER A 215 9.80 -11.93 5.90
N GLU A 216 10.11 -12.84 6.83
CA GLU A 216 11.42 -13.46 6.89
C GLU A 216 11.60 -14.33 5.64
N LYS A 217 12.53 -13.94 4.74
CA LYS A 217 12.96 -14.80 3.62
C LYS A 217 13.21 -16.18 4.17
N LYS A 218 12.72 -17.20 3.47
CA LYS A 218 13.02 -18.63 3.69
C LYS A 218 14.52 -18.95 3.47
N GLY A 219 15.44 -18.13 3.95
CA GLY A 219 16.79 -18.51 4.32
C GLY A 219 16.76 -18.79 5.82
N GLU A 220 16.77 -20.08 6.17
CA GLU A 220 16.73 -20.60 7.54
C GLU A 220 15.41 -20.37 8.31
N ILE A 221 14.32 -21.00 7.84
CA ILE A 221 13.42 -21.60 8.82
C ILE A 221 14.22 -22.73 9.45
N LEU A 222 14.96 -22.41 10.50
CA LEU A 222 15.39 -23.38 11.47
C LEU A 222 14.15 -24.09 11.96
N ASP A 223 14.08 -25.38 11.64
CA ASP A 223 13.07 -26.29 12.15
C ASP A 223 13.20 -26.30 13.68
N THR A 224 12.48 -25.39 14.35
CA THR A 224 12.54 -25.22 15.81
C THR A 224 12.09 -26.46 16.56
N ASN A 225 11.47 -27.42 15.87
CA ASN A 225 11.12 -28.73 16.41
C ASN A 225 12.31 -29.71 16.46
N LYS A 226 13.47 -29.35 15.89
CA LYS A 226 14.73 -30.11 15.98
C LYS A 226 15.81 -29.44 16.83
N LEU A 227 15.57 -28.22 17.30
CA LEU A 227 16.50 -27.46 18.14
C LEU A 227 16.33 -27.90 19.60
N SER A 228 17.43 -28.27 20.26
CA SER A 228 17.41 -28.44 21.72
C SER A 228 17.07 -27.09 22.38
N ASP A 229 16.37 -27.11 23.51
CA ASP A 229 15.97 -25.91 24.27
C ASP A 229 17.17 -24.99 24.60
N ASN A 230 18.36 -25.58 24.73
CA ASN A 230 19.62 -24.87 24.95
C ASN A 230 20.06 -24.04 23.72
N ALA A 231 19.97 -24.60 22.52
CA ALA A 231 20.33 -23.88 21.29
C ALA A 231 19.35 -22.74 21.01
N LEU A 232 18.07 -22.93 21.30
CA LEU A 232 17.05 -21.90 21.14
C LEU A 232 17.25 -20.72 22.10
N THR A 233 17.65 -21.02 23.34
CA THR A 233 17.97 -20.01 24.35
C THR A 233 19.22 -19.21 23.96
N ALA A 234 20.26 -19.88 23.45
CA ALA A 234 21.49 -19.24 23.00
C ALA A 234 21.26 -18.31 21.79
N LEU A 235 20.43 -18.72 20.82
CA LEU A 235 20.07 -17.88 19.66
C LEU A 235 19.27 -16.64 20.07
N LYS A 236 18.34 -16.76 21.03
CA LYS A 236 17.58 -15.61 21.56
C LYS A 236 18.49 -14.61 22.28
N GLN A 237 19.43 -15.10 23.08
CA GLN A 237 20.42 -14.24 23.74
C GLN A 237 21.31 -13.53 22.72
N LEU A 238 21.75 -14.25 21.68
CA LEU A 238 22.60 -13.68 20.62
C LEU A 238 21.88 -12.56 19.85
N LYS A 239 20.59 -12.76 19.51
CA LYS A 239 19.77 -11.71 18.87
C LYS A 239 19.58 -10.50 19.78
N SER A 240 19.32 -10.72 21.07
CA SER A 240 19.25 -9.63 22.04
C SER A 240 20.57 -8.84 22.15
N MET A 241 21.73 -9.49 22.00
CA MET A 241 23.02 -8.79 22.02
C MET A 241 23.22 -7.92 20.77
N LEU A 242 22.76 -8.37 19.60
CA LEU A 242 22.80 -7.57 18.37
C LEU A 242 21.86 -6.36 18.48
N ASP A 243 20.62 -6.57 18.95
CA ASP A 243 19.62 -5.51 19.12
C ASP A 243 20.07 -4.43 20.13
N LEU A 244 20.87 -4.83 21.13
CA LEU A 244 21.49 -3.93 22.10
C LEU A 244 22.81 -3.30 21.61
N GLY A 245 23.26 -3.62 20.40
CA GLY A 245 24.53 -3.13 19.85
C GLY A 245 25.78 -3.62 20.58
N LEU A 246 25.68 -4.72 21.33
CA LEU A 246 26.79 -5.33 22.07
C LEU A 246 27.71 -6.16 21.18
N ILE A 247 27.23 -6.56 20.00
CA ILE A 247 27.97 -7.30 18.98
C ILE A 247 27.69 -6.71 17.60
N SER A 248 28.61 -6.91 16.66
CA SER A 248 28.42 -6.52 15.26
C SER A 248 27.56 -7.53 14.49
N GLU A 249 27.03 -7.15 13.32
CA GLU A 249 26.32 -8.09 12.43
C GLU A 249 27.21 -9.27 12.01
N GLU A 250 28.50 -9.03 11.77
CA GLU A 250 29.47 -10.06 11.40
C GLU A 250 29.72 -11.07 12.55
N ASP A 251 29.80 -10.57 13.78
CA ASP A 251 29.90 -11.40 14.99
C ASP A 251 28.63 -12.22 15.22
N TYR A 252 27.46 -11.64 14.92
CA TYR A 252 26.18 -12.31 15.02
C TYR A 252 26.10 -13.49 14.05
N ASP A 253 26.44 -13.28 12.78
CA ASP A 253 26.38 -14.33 11.75
C ASP A 253 27.37 -15.46 12.05
N THR A 254 28.58 -15.13 12.51
CA THR A 254 29.61 -16.12 12.86
C THR A 254 29.18 -16.99 14.05
N LYS A 255 28.68 -16.37 15.13
CA LYS A 255 28.23 -17.08 16.33
C LYS A 255 26.94 -17.87 16.10
N LYS A 256 26.05 -17.34 15.26
CA LYS A 256 24.86 -18.06 14.81
C LYS A 256 25.26 -19.34 14.09
N ALA A 257 26.20 -19.27 13.14
CA ALA A 257 26.68 -20.45 12.42
C ALA A 257 27.33 -21.50 13.35
N ASP A 258 28.10 -21.08 14.36
CA ASP A 258 28.72 -22.00 15.34
C ASP A 258 27.67 -22.70 16.24
N ILE A 259 26.65 -21.98 16.72
CA ILE A 259 25.55 -22.59 17.50
C ILE A 259 24.79 -23.62 16.67
N LEU A 260 24.57 -23.33 15.39
CA LEU A 260 23.84 -24.21 14.48
C LEU A 260 24.68 -25.40 14.01
N GLY A 261 25.99 -25.25 13.89
CA GLY A 261 26.91 -26.34 13.54
C GLY A 261 27.12 -27.37 14.65
N ARG A 262 26.63 -27.10 15.88
CA ARG A 262 26.72 -27.98 17.05
C ARG A 262 25.45 -28.82 17.29
N LEU A 263 24.44 -28.69 16.42
CA LEU A 263 23.22 -29.49 16.41
C LEU A 263 23.39 -30.75 15.57
#